data_AF-A0A6A1THK5-F1
#
_entry.id   AF-A0A6A1THK5-F1
#
_cell.length_a   1.000
_cell.length_b   1.000
_cell.length_c   1.000
_cell.angle_alpha   90.00
_cell.angle_beta   90.00
_cell.angle_gamma   90.00
#
_symmetry.space_group_name_H-M   'P 1'
#
loop_
_entity.id
_entity.type
_entity.pdbx_description
1 polymer ?
#
loop_
_entity_poly.entity_id
_entity_poly.type
_entity_poly.pdbx_seq_one_letter_code
_entity_poly.pdbx_strand_id
1 'polypeptide(L)'
;MALCGASGTHGNEKEAMRSEVVRVRMKPEERQALAALCGETRTASDVIRLLFRDQAGLPLPVGPIEADHLRGTNEELRRVGINLNQAVRAMNEGRVGYEPHLDAALRKLLDAVFRLRADVDLMLRISRQERRGRGHGL
;
A
#
# COMPACT_ATOMS: atom_id res chain seq x y z
N MET A 1 -34.50 -8.16 20.62
CA MET A 1 -33.25 -7.55 20.12
C MET A 1 -33.16 -7.82 18.64
N ALA A 2 -33.29 -6.78 17.81
CA ALA A 2 -33.32 -6.91 16.36
C ALA A 2 -31.90 -7.03 15.79
N LEU A 3 -31.70 -8.00 14.88
CA LEU A 3 -30.52 -8.12 14.05
C LEU A 3 -30.52 -7.00 12.99
N CYS A 4 -29.49 -6.15 13.00
CA CYS A 4 -29.23 -5.25 11.88
C CYS A 4 -28.34 -5.98 10.86
N GLY A 5 -28.99 -6.56 9.83
CA GLY A 5 -28.32 -6.97 8.61
C GLY A 5 -28.02 -5.73 7.76
N ALA A 6 -26.75 -5.36 7.64
CA ALA A 6 -26.33 -4.35 6.68
C ALA A 6 -26.31 -4.97 5.28
N SER A 7 -27.43 -4.79 4.57
CA SER A 7 -27.56 -5.08 3.15
C SER A 7 -26.56 -4.20 2.39
N GLY A 8 -25.57 -4.83 1.77
CA GLY A 8 -24.60 -4.16 0.91
C GLY A 8 -25.29 -3.60 -0.32
N THR A 9 -25.54 -2.29 -0.32
CA THR A 9 -25.88 -1.56 -1.53
C THR A 9 -24.64 -1.50 -2.42
N HIS A 10 -24.58 -2.34 -3.44
CA HIS A 10 -23.70 -2.18 -4.60
C HIS A 10 -24.19 -0.97 -5.41
N GLY A 11 -23.91 0.21 -4.89
CA GLY A 11 -24.27 1.49 -5.48
C GLY A 11 -23.01 2.27 -5.85
N ASN A 12 -22.64 2.20 -7.13
CA ASN A 12 -21.99 3.29 -7.84
C ASN A 12 -20.52 3.64 -7.48
N GLU A 13 -19.62 2.65 -7.43
CA GLU A 13 -18.17 2.87 -7.25
C GLU A 13 -17.47 3.49 -8.48
N LYS A 14 -18.16 3.67 -9.62
CA LYS A 14 -17.57 4.26 -10.83
C LYS A 14 -17.53 5.80 -10.82
N GLU A 15 -18.30 6.45 -9.94
CA GLU A 15 -18.49 7.91 -9.96
C GLU A 15 -17.53 8.68 -9.01
N ALA A 16 -16.64 7.98 -8.30
CA ALA A 16 -15.66 8.60 -7.40
C ALA A 16 -14.28 8.88 -8.04
N MET A 17 -14.11 8.65 -9.35
CA MET A 17 -12.79 8.65 -9.97
C MET A 17 -12.53 9.94 -10.78
N ARG A 18 -12.26 11.04 -10.06
CA ARG A 18 -11.88 12.39 -10.55
C ARG A 18 -13.05 13.21 -11.13
N SER A 19 -13.78 13.91 -10.25
CA SER A 19 -14.94 14.74 -10.61
C SER A 19 -14.63 16.22 -10.89
N GLU A 20 -13.45 16.71 -10.51
CA GLU A 20 -13.10 18.14 -10.57
C GLU A 20 -12.02 18.44 -11.63
N VAL A 21 -12.21 19.54 -12.37
CA VAL A 21 -11.28 20.02 -13.41
C VAL A 21 -10.67 21.35 -12.98
N VAL A 22 -9.36 21.36 -12.72
CA VAL A 22 -8.58 22.56 -12.44
C VAL A 22 -7.92 23.06 -13.73
N ARG A 23 -8.19 24.31 -14.13
CA ARG A 23 -7.55 24.96 -15.28
C ARG A 23 -6.45 25.90 -14.81
N VAL A 24 -5.23 25.73 -15.33
CA VAL A 24 -4.05 26.52 -14.98
C VAL A 24 -3.53 27.24 -16.22
N ARG A 25 -3.21 28.53 -16.09
CA ARG A 25 -2.48 29.28 -17.12
C ARG A 25 -0.99 29.09 -16.89
N MET A 26 -0.26 28.77 -17.95
CA MET A 26 1.18 28.54 -17.90
C MET A 26 1.89 29.45 -18.88
N LYS A 27 3.08 29.89 -18.50
CA LYS A 27 4.02 30.55 -19.41
C LYS A 27 4.58 29.53 -20.43
N PRO A 28 5.14 29.99 -21.56
CA PRO A 28 5.71 29.10 -22.57
C PRO A 28 6.80 28.19 -22.01
N GLU A 29 7.65 28.70 -21.12
CA GLU A 29 8.78 27.97 -20.53
C GLU A 29 8.27 26.87 -19.57
N GLU A 30 7.25 27.17 -18.77
CA GLU A 30 6.62 26.21 -17.85
C GLU A 30 5.93 25.07 -18.61
N ARG A 31 5.29 25.41 -19.74
CA ARG A 31 4.70 24.41 -20.63
C ARG A 31 5.75 23.50 -21.25
N GLN A 32 6.90 24.04 -21.64
CA GLN A 32 8.00 23.26 -22.20
C GLN A 32 8.63 22.34 -21.14
N ALA A 33 8.83 22.83 -19.91
CA ALA A 33 9.29 22.03 -18.79
C ALA A 33 8.32 20.89 -18.45
N LEU A 34 7.02 21.16 -18.44
CA LEU A 34 6.01 20.12 -18.22
C LEU A 34 6.01 19.07 -19.35
N ALA A 35 6.14 19.50 -20.60
CA ALA A 35 6.24 18.58 -21.74
C ALA A 35 7.49 17.68 -21.63
N ALA A 36 8.63 18.22 -21.20
CA ALA A 36 9.83 17.45 -20.95
C ALA A 36 9.63 16.40 -19.83
N LEU A 37 8.89 16.74 -18.76
CA LEU A 37 8.58 15.83 -17.65
C LEU A 37 7.60 14.71 -18.03
N CYS A 38 6.71 14.94 -19.01
CA CYS A 38 5.81 13.92 -19.53
C CYS A 38 6.56 12.78 -20.22
N GLY A 39 7.66 13.10 -20.91
CA GLY A 39 8.34 12.15 -21.78
C GLY A 39 7.38 11.56 -22.83
N GLU A 40 7.59 10.31 -23.22
CA GLU A 40 6.78 9.62 -24.23
C GLU A 40 5.58 8.86 -23.66
N THR A 41 5.61 8.52 -22.37
CA THR A 41 4.72 7.51 -21.77
C THR A 41 3.67 8.09 -20.82
N ARG A 42 3.81 9.34 -20.37
CA ARG A 42 2.94 9.94 -19.34
C ARG A 42 2.18 11.14 -19.86
N THR A 43 0.95 11.31 -19.37
CA THR A 43 0.17 12.52 -19.68
C THR A 43 0.55 13.67 -18.73
N ALA A 44 0.35 14.91 -19.17
CA ALA A 44 0.54 16.09 -18.33
C ALA A 44 -0.26 16.01 -17.03
N SER A 45 -1.49 15.51 -17.09
CA SER A 45 -2.35 15.29 -15.93
C SER A 45 -1.78 14.24 -14.96
N ASP A 46 -1.07 13.22 -15.43
CA ASP A 46 -0.40 12.25 -14.56
C ASP A 46 0.77 12.89 -13.83
N VAL A 47 1.62 13.60 -14.56
CA VAL A 47 2.79 14.29 -14.00
C VAL A 47 2.39 15.33 -12.96
N ILE A 48 1.42 16.19 -13.27
CA ILE A 48 0.93 17.22 -12.35
C ILE A 48 0.40 16.58 -11.06
N ARG A 49 -0.34 15.47 -11.16
CA ARG A 49 -0.87 14.78 -9.98
C ARG A 49 0.22 14.10 -9.17
N LEU A 50 1.26 13.55 -9.80
CA LEU A 50 2.42 13.02 -9.09
C LEU A 50 3.13 14.13 -8.30
N LEU A 51 3.35 15.28 -8.91
CA LEU A 51 3.96 16.44 -8.25
C LEU A 51 3.12 16.93 -7.06
N PHE A 52 1.81 17.08 -7.23
CA PHE A 52 0.94 17.46 -6.11
C PHE A 52 0.92 16.42 -4.99
N ARG A 53 0.90 15.13 -5.33
CA ARG A 53 0.94 14.07 -4.32
C ARG A 53 2.26 14.07 -3.57
N ASP A 54 3.38 14.23 -4.27
CA ASP A 54 4.69 14.32 -3.64
C ASP A 54 4.76 15.50 -2.68
N GLN A 55 4.38 16.69 -3.15
CA GLN A 55 4.40 17.92 -2.35
C GLN A 55 3.44 17.88 -1.15
N ALA A 56 2.26 17.28 -1.31
CA ALA A 56 1.28 17.11 -0.23
C ALA A 56 1.60 15.93 0.70
N GLY A 57 2.68 15.18 0.45
CA GLY A 57 3.03 13.98 1.21
C GLY A 57 2.08 12.79 1.00
N LEU A 58 1.22 12.84 -0.02
CA LEU A 58 0.31 11.76 -0.38
C LEU A 58 1.09 10.58 -0.99
N PRO A 59 0.61 9.33 -0.82
CA PRO A 59 1.29 8.16 -1.37
C PRO A 59 1.42 8.25 -2.89
N LEU A 60 2.63 8.10 -3.44
CA LEU A 60 2.79 8.02 -4.89
C LEU A 60 2.27 6.66 -5.39
N PRO A 61 1.57 6.62 -6.53
CA PRO A 61 1.15 5.36 -7.13
C PRO A 61 2.40 4.54 -7.48
N VAL A 62 2.39 3.27 -7.07
CA VAL A 62 3.37 2.28 -7.49
C VAL A 62 3.07 1.84 -8.92
N GLY A 63 4.11 1.52 -9.69
CA GLY A 63 3.95 0.99 -11.04
C GLY A 63 3.19 -0.35 -11.03
N PRO A 64 2.62 -0.76 -12.17
CA PRO A 64 1.80 -1.97 -12.23
C PRO A 64 2.59 -3.23 -11.85
N ILE A 65 3.85 -3.30 -12.27
CA ILE A 65 4.76 -4.43 -11.95
C ILE A 65 4.99 -4.51 -10.44
N GLU A 66 5.37 -3.39 -9.82
CA GLU A 66 5.61 -3.33 -8.37
C GLU A 66 4.33 -3.61 -7.59
N ALA A 67 3.18 -3.12 -8.06
CA ALA A 67 1.88 -3.37 -7.45
C ALA A 67 1.51 -4.87 -7.48
N ASP A 68 1.80 -5.56 -8.59
CA ASP A 68 1.56 -6.99 -8.74
C ASP A 68 2.49 -7.81 -7.85
N HIS A 69 3.77 -7.46 -7.76
CA HIS A 69 4.70 -8.08 -6.81
C HIS A 69 4.21 -7.91 -5.36
N LEU A 70 3.81 -6.70 -4.96
CA LEU A 70 3.26 -6.43 -3.63
C LEU A 70 1.98 -7.24 -3.36
N ARG A 71 1.09 -7.38 -4.35
CA ARG A 71 -0.09 -8.24 -4.25
C ARG A 71 0.29 -9.70 -4.03
N GLY A 72 1.26 -10.20 -4.80
CA GLY A 72 1.76 -11.57 -4.68
C GLY A 72 2.30 -11.85 -3.27
N THR A 73 3.17 -10.98 -2.76
CA THR A 73 3.71 -11.08 -1.41
C THR A 73 2.61 -11.04 -0.34
N ASN A 74 1.62 -10.16 -0.47
CA ASN A 74 0.49 -10.10 0.46
C ASN A 74 -0.33 -11.40 0.46
N GLU A 75 -0.54 -12.00 -0.70
CA GLU A 75 -1.29 -13.25 -0.82
C GLU A 75 -0.51 -14.44 -0.23
N GLU A 76 0.82 -14.47 -0.36
CA GLU A 76 1.67 -15.45 0.31
C GLU A 76 1.60 -15.30 1.83
N LEU A 77 1.74 -14.08 2.35
CA LEU A 77 1.61 -13.80 3.78
C LEU A 77 0.22 -14.19 4.32
N ARG A 78 -0.83 -13.93 3.54
CA ARG A 78 -2.20 -14.35 3.88
C ARG A 78 -2.31 -15.87 4.01
N ARG A 79 -1.73 -16.62 3.06
CA ARG A 79 -1.71 -18.10 3.09
C ARG A 79 -0.93 -18.62 4.29
N VAL A 80 0.23 -18.04 4.60
CA VAL A 80 1.01 -18.38 5.81
C VAL A 80 0.16 -18.16 7.07
N GLY A 81 -0.53 -17.03 7.18
CA GLY A 81 -1.41 -16.73 8.32
C GLY A 81 -2.57 -17.72 8.47
N ILE A 82 -3.21 -18.13 7.36
CA ILE A 82 -4.28 -19.14 7.38
C ILE A 82 -3.76 -20.48 7.89
N ASN A 83 -2.63 -20.96 7.36
CA ASN A 83 -2.04 -22.24 7.76
C ASN A 83 -1.64 -22.23 9.24
N LEU A 84 -1.06 -21.12 9.71
CA LEU A 84 -0.70 -20.96 11.12
C LEU A 84 -1.93 -21.02 12.03
N ASN A 85 -3.00 -20.30 11.67
CA ASN A 85 -4.22 -20.29 12.46
C ASN A 85 -4.89 -21.68 12.51
N GLN A 86 -4.84 -22.43 11.40
CA GLN A 86 -5.31 -23.82 11.36
C GLN A 86 -4.47 -24.73 12.27
N ALA A 87 -3.14 -24.60 12.25
CA ALA A 87 -2.25 -25.37 13.10
C ALA A 87 -2.51 -25.09 14.59
N VAL A 88 -2.61 -23.81 14.98
CA VAL A 88 -2.96 -23.40 16.36
C VAL A 88 -4.31 -23.97 16.78
N ARG A 89 -5.30 -23.93 15.89
CA ARG A 89 -6.63 -24.50 16.17
C ARG A 89 -6.57 -26.01 16.40
N ALA A 90 -5.84 -26.74 15.56
CA ALA A 90 -5.68 -28.18 15.72
C ALA A 90 -4.94 -28.55 17.01
N MET A 91 -3.93 -27.76 17.40
CA MET A 91 -3.23 -27.92 18.69
C MET A 91 -4.16 -27.65 19.87
N ASN A 92 -4.93 -26.56 19.84
CA ASN A 92 -5.85 -26.20 20.92
C ASN A 92 -6.98 -27.23 21.12
N GLU A 93 -7.38 -27.92 20.04
CA GLU A 93 -8.37 -29.01 20.09
C GLU A 93 -7.75 -30.35 20.53
N GLY A 94 -6.47 -30.38 20.90
CA GLY A 94 -5.76 -31.58 21.34
C GLY A 94 -5.51 -32.59 20.21
N ARG A 95 -5.70 -32.19 18.94
CA ARG A 95 -5.56 -33.07 17.77
C ARG A 95 -4.10 -33.25 17.33
N VAL A 96 -3.18 -32.48 17.90
CA VAL A 96 -1.76 -32.48 17.57
C VAL A 96 -0.95 -32.42 18.88
N GLY A 97 -0.01 -33.35 19.04
CA GLY A 97 0.93 -33.35 20.16
C GLY A 97 1.97 -32.24 20.04
N TYR A 98 2.57 -31.85 21.17
CA TYR A 98 3.66 -30.90 21.18
C TYR A 98 4.89 -31.46 20.44
N GLU A 99 5.43 -30.69 19.49
CA GLU A 99 6.63 -31.04 18.73
C GLU A 99 7.66 -29.90 18.89
N PRO A 100 8.80 -30.13 19.56
CA PRO A 100 9.76 -29.07 19.89
C PRO A 100 10.39 -28.37 18.68
N HIS A 101 10.61 -29.07 17.57
CA HIS A 101 11.22 -28.47 16.38
C HIS A 101 10.26 -27.52 15.66
N LEU A 102 8.97 -27.84 15.65
CA LEU A 102 7.88 -27.02 15.16
C LEU A 102 7.73 -25.76 16.01
N ASP A 103 7.75 -25.86 17.35
CA ASP A 103 7.72 -24.68 18.24
C ASP A 103 8.91 -23.74 17.93
N ALA A 104 10.12 -24.29 17.79
CA ALA A 104 11.29 -23.50 17.43
C ALA A 104 11.16 -22.84 16.05
N ALA A 105 10.60 -23.52 15.05
CA ALA A 105 10.36 -22.96 13.72
C ALA A 105 9.29 -21.84 13.75
N LEU A 106 8.21 -22.04 14.51
CA LEU A 106 7.15 -21.04 14.69
C LEU A 106 7.65 -19.78 15.38
N ARG A 107 8.50 -19.90 16.41
CA ARG A 107 9.16 -18.76 17.06
C ARG A 107 10.03 -17.97 16.08
N LYS A 108 10.84 -18.67 15.28
CA LYS A 108 11.67 -18.03 14.24
C LYS A 108 10.82 -17.30 13.20
N LEU A 109 9.72 -17.91 12.76
CA LEU A 109 8.79 -17.29 11.83
C LEU A 109 8.15 -16.02 12.43
N LEU A 110 7.73 -16.10 13.69
CA LEU A 110 7.15 -14.96 14.41
C LEU A 110 8.15 -13.79 14.50
N ASP A 111 9.39 -14.07 14.89
CA ASP A 111 10.46 -13.07 14.94
C ASP A 111 10.71 -12.43 13.57
N ALA A 112 10.74 -13.24 12.50
CA ALA A 112 10.92 -12.75 11.15
C ALA A 112 9.78 -11.82 10.69
N VAL A 113 8.53 -12.18 10.99
CA VAL A 113 7.35 -11.35 10.66
C VAL A 113 7.36 -10.04 11.44
N PHE A 114 7.78 -10.05 12.72
CA PHE A 114 7.89 -8.82 13.50
C PHE A 114 8.99 -7.88 12.97
N ARG A 115 10.13 -8.43 12.57
CA ARG A 115 11.20 -7.63 11.94
C ARG A 115 10.74 -7.02 10.62
N LEU A 116 10.12 -7.83 9.76
CA LEU A 116 9.54 -7.35 8.51
C LEU A 116 8.54 -6.20 8.73
N ARG A 117 7.66 -6.33 9.73
CA ARG A 117 6.73 -5.27 10.10
C ARG A 117 7.45 -3.99 10.54
N ALA A 118 8.47 -4.12 11.39
CA ALA A 118 9.25 -2.97 11.86
C ALA A 118 9.97 -2.26 10.71
N ASP A 119 10.53 -3.02 9.78
CA ASP A 119 11.19 -2.49 8.59
C ASP A 119 10.21 -1.73 7.68
N VAL A 120 9.02 -2.31 7.43
CA VAL A 120 7.95 -1.63 6.66
C VAL A 120 7.49 -0.36 7.36
N ASP A 121 7.27 -0.39 8.67
CA ASP A 121 6.88 0.79 9.45
C ASP A 121 7.96 1.88 9.40
N LEU A 122 9.25 1.49 9.44
CA LEU A 122 10.37 2.40 9.29
C LEU A 122 10.42 3.03 7.90
N MET A 123 10.28 2.22 6.84
CA MET A 123 10.25 2.71 5.45
C MET A 123 9.11 3.73 5.25
N LEU A 124 7.93 3.47 5.81
CA LEU A 124 6.79 4.39 5.75
C LEU A 124 7.05 5.69 6.51
N ARG A 125 7.76 5.64 7.64
CA ARG A 125 8.14 6.83 8.42
C ARG A 125 9.18 7.69 7.71
N ILE A 126 10.26 7.07 7.23
CA ILE A 126 11.32 7.77 6.47
C ILE A 126 10.72 8.44 5.25
N SER A 127 9.91 7.71 4.47
CA SER A 127 9.26 8.27 3.29
C SER A 127 8.36 9.47 3.61
N ARG A 128 7.66 9.47 4.76
CA ARG A 128 6.86 10.63 5.20
C ARG A 128 7.74 11.80 5.64
N GLN A 129 8.86 11.54 6.31
CA GLN A 129 9.75 12.57 6.83
C GLN A 129 10.54 13.26 5.71
N GLU A 130 11.06 12.49 4.75
CA GLU A 130 11.73 13.02 3.56
C GLU A 130 10.81 13.91 2.71
N ARG A 131 9.55 13.51 2.53
CA ARG A 131 8.54 14.33 1.83
C ARG A 131 8.25 15.64 2.55
N ARG A 132 8.18 15.64 3.89
CA ARG A 132 7.99 16.87 4.69
C ARG A 132 9.21 17.78 4.66
N GLY A 133 10.42 17.22 4.65
CA GLY A 133 11.69 17.97 4.64
C GLY A 133 11.97 18.70 3.33
N ARG A 134 11.56 18.13 2.18
CA ARG A 134 11.69 18.79 0.86
C ARG A 134 10.68 19.91 0.62
N GLY A 135 9.56 19.94 1.35
CA GLY A 135 8.50 20.95 1.18
C GLY A 135 8.81 22.34 1.75
N HIS A 136 9.91 22.52 2.50
CA HIS A 136 10.28 23.77 3.17
C HIS A 136 11.44 24.54 2.51
N GLY A 137 11.79 24.21 1.26
CA GLY A 137 12.96 24.75 0.56
C GLY A 137 12.66 25.62 -0.68
N LEU A 138 11.51 26.29 -0.74
CA LEU A 138 11.19 27.32 -1.74
C LEU A 138 10.51 28.52 -1.09
#